data_AF-A0A326GHE0-F1
#
_entry.id   AF-A0A326GHE0-F1
#
_cell.length_a   1.000
_cell.length_b   1.000
_cell.length_c   1.000
_cell.angle_alpha   90.00
_cell.angle_beta   90.00
_cell.angle_gamma   90.00
#
_symmetry.space_group_name_H-M   'P 1'
#
loop_
_entity.id
_entity.type
_entity.pdbx_description
1 polymer ?
#
loop_
_entity_poly.entity_id
_entity_poly.type
_entity_poly.pdbx_seq_one_letter_code
_entity_poly.pdbx_strand_id
1 'polypeptide(L)'
;MRRSLAATLSVALVTGSALPATALAAPGTAAGAVRAARVGTPPAGTMRPTNDVQLSIGQGELVTLPANVADVWVSNPAVADVYVGNPRQIHLFGKADGEATIFATSASGAVVYAANVRVGQNLTSLDRMLKAAMPEADIRVTTVGQLAVLNGTIASPADSAQAERLVASLLNPGVAVGDPNVALKIGVVNRLKLATPLQVNLQVRIAEVSRNFVKNIGVNLTSRDVSGGMLFGVAQGRQGTITTIPGSPTNTDFLANGGRPGGTLYGFPTKGTNGTTLNLAGKLLGLELLGALDLGERIGQVTTLANPNLTALSGETGSFLAGGEIPIPVSQGLGAVSVQYKQYGVSLAYTPTVLADGRISLRVRPEVSQLSAAGAVQIDGTTIPALTTRRAETTVELGSGQSMMIGGLLSNSHDNSIDKAPGLGDLPILGSLFRSNAFTRNETELVIVITPYLVKPVDSQQRIALPTDAYSTPDDVERVLMGQLTGQRKPTPRPVPTMAPQGAARPAIGLTAPAPVVPESANPSPAAPAPRKGGRSAQPVAPGFSIQ
;
A
#
# COMPACT_ATOMS: atom_id res chain seq x y z
N MET A 1 -42.40 -31.04 26.43
CA MET A 1 -42.71 -32.20 25.56
C MET A 1 -41.49 -32.43 24.68
N ARG A 2 -40.76 -33.54 24.89
CA ARG A 2 -40.67 -34.71 23.97
C ARG A 2 -40.02 -34.33 22.62
N ARG A 3 -39.02 -35.00 22.03
CA ARG A 3 -38.35 -36.32 22.18
C ARG A 3 -37.33 -36.35 21.02
N SER A 4 -36.02 -36.58 21.22
CA SER A 4 -35.28 -37.85 21.06
C SER A 4 -35.29 -38.51 19.65
N LEU A 5 -34.09 -38.74 19.06
CA LEU A 5 -33.57 -39.97 18.41
C LEU A 5 -32.20 -39.62 17.76
N ALA A 6 -31.01 -40.17 18.07
CA ALA A 6 -30.48 -41.53 18.32
C ALA A 6 -29.96 -42.25 17.06
N ALA A 7 -28.67 -42.64 17.07
CA ALA A 7 -28.06 -43.82 16.43
C ALA A 7 -26.50 -43.78 16.58
N THR A 8 -25.85 -44.51 17.53
CA THR A 8 -25.34 -45.91 17.48
C THR A 8 -24.00 -46.06 16.73
N LEU A 9 -22.97 -46.85 17.10
CA LEU A 9 -22.62 -47.82 18.16
C LEU A 9 -21.13 -48.21 17.91
N SER A 10 -20.23 -48.38 18.90
CA SER A 10 -19.57 -49.66 19.32
C SER A 10 -18.08 -49.36 19.64
N VAL A 11 -17.56 -49.32 20.87
CA VAL A 11 -17.22 -50.38 21.87
C VAL A 11 -15.91 -51.16 21.59
N ALA A 12 -14.87 -50.88 22.40
CA ALA A 12 -13.94 -51.81 23.09
C ALA A 12 -12.90 -50.95 23.88
N LEU A 13 -12.95 -50.74 25.21
CA LEU A 13 -12.77 -51.64 26.39
C LEU A 13 -11.30 -52.17 26.47
N VAL A 14 -10.49 -52.14 27.55
CA VAL A 14 -10.49 -51.66 28.96
C VAL A 14 -9.05 -51.81 29.49
N THR A 15 -8.55 -50.92 30.35
CA THR A 15 -8.08 -51.13 31.75
C THR A 15 -7.13 -49.97 32.08
N GLY A 16 -7.08 -49.38 33.28
CA GLY A 16 -7.82 -49.57 34.51
C GLY A 16 -7.56 -48.38 35.45
N SER A 17 -8.60 -48.06 36.23
CA SER A 17 -8.62 -47.66 37.66
C SER A 17 -7.47 -46.82 38.27
N ALA A 18 -7.66 -45.88 39.20
CA ALA A 18 -8.76 -45.07 39.72
C ALA A 18 -8.18 -44.32 40.96
N LEU A 19 -8.41 -42.99 41.03
CA LEU A 19 -8.54 -42.17 42.26
C LEU A 19 -7.31 -41.96 43.17
N PRO A 20 -7.35 -41.04 44.15
CA PRO A 20 -7.56 -39.60 44.03
C PRO A 20 -6.51 -38.78 44.82
N ALA A 21 -6.65 -37.46 44.77
CA ALA A 21 -5.94 -36.52 45.63
C ALA A 21 -6.16 -36.81 47.14
N THR A 22 -5.12 -36.64 47.95
CA THR A 22 -5.18 -35.96 49.27
C THR A 22 -3.77 -35.76 49.81
N ALA A 23 -3.50 -34.53 50.23
CA ALA A 23 -2.36 -34.16 51.05
C ALA A 23 -2.57 -34.69 52.49
N LEU A 24 -1.54 -35.28 53.10
CA LEU A 24 -1.13 -34.98 54.47
C LEU A 24 0.14 -35.76 54.86
N ALA A 25 0.95 -35.11 55.69
CA ALA A 25 1.83 -35.67 56.71
C ALA A 25 3.19 -36.27 56.29
N ALA A 26 4.21 -35.75 56.95
CA ALA A 26 5.59 -36.21 56.99
C ALA A 26 5.73 -37.67 57.47
N PRO A 27 6.78 -38.36 57.01
CA PRO A 27 7.63 -39.14 57.92
C PRO A 27 9.11 -38.79 57.67
N GLY A 28 9.97 -38.76 58.67
CA GLY A 28 10.28 -39.90 59.51
C GLY A 28 11.64 -40.44 59.05
N THR A 29 12.67 -40.08 59.79
CA THR A 29 14.04 -40.54 59.64
C THR A 29 14.14 -42.07 59.65
N ALA A 30 14.53 -42.66 58.52
CA ALA A 30 15.05 -44.01 58.45
C ALA A 30 16.43 -43.95 57.79
N ALA A 31 17.46 -44.05 58.63
CA ALA A 31 18.86 -44.12 58.23
C ALA A 31 19.12 -45.46 57.52
N GLY A 32 19.07 -45.44 56.19
CA GLY A 32 19.69 -46.47 55.36
C GLY A 32 21.19 -46.27 55.38
N ALA A 33 21.93 -47.21 55.96
CA ALA A 33 23.39 -47.22 55.97
C ALA A 33 23.93 -47.37 54.53
N VAL A 34 24.17 -46.25 53.86
CA VAL A 34 24.96 -46.20 52.64
C VAL A 34 26.39 -46.52 53.02
N ARG A 35 26.88 -47.70 52.62
CA ARG A 35 28.32 -47.97 52.59
C ARG A 35 28.98 -46.87 51.77
N ALA A 36 29.68 -45.97 52.44
CA ALA A 36 30.55 -45.00 51.81
C ALA A 36 31.55 -45.78 50.94
N ALA A 37 31.39 -45.68 49.61
CA ALA A 37 32.48 -45.98 48.71
C ALA A 37 33.63 -45.07 49.12
N ARG A 38 34.70 -45.65 49.67
CA ARG A 38 35.92 -44.91 49.96
C ARG A 38 36.43 -44.41 48.61
N VAL A 39 36.23 -43.13 48.33
CA VAL A 39 36.97 -42.42 47.30
C VAL A 39 38.43 -42.60 47.68
N GLY A 40 39.17 -43.34 46.84
CA GLY A 40 40.60 -43.48 47.02
C GLY A 40 41.19 -42.09 47.13
N THR A 41 41.94 -41.84 48.22
CA THR A 41 42.81 -40.68 48.33
C THR A 41 43.61 -40.56 47.03
N PRO A 42 43.62 -39.38 46.36
CA PRO A 42 44.45 -39.20 45.19
C PRO A 42 45.90 -39.56 45.56
N PRO A 43 46.66 -40.21 44.67
CA PRO A 43 48.06 -40.49 44.93
C PRO A 43 48.76 -39.17 45.29
N ALA A 44 49.59 -39.21 46.34
CA ALA A 44 50.41 -38.07 46.75
C ALA A 44 51.21 -37.58 45.53
N GLY A 45 50.99 -36.31 45.14
CA GLY A 45 51.71 -35.66 44.04
C GLY A 45 50.89 -35.22 42.82
N THR A 46 49.55 -35.32 42.81
CA THR A 46 48.75 -34.85 41.67
C THR A 46 48.49 -33.34 41.77
N MET A 47 49.16 -32.52 40.96
CA MET A 47 48.94 -31.08 40.87
C MET A 47 48.11 -30.73 39.63
N ARG A 48 47.00 -30.00 39.82
CA ARG A 48 46.19 -29.49 38.70
C ARG A 48 46.70 -28.11 38.27
N PRO A 49 46.74 -27.80 36.97
CA PRO A 49 47.03 -26.47 36.48
C PRO A 49 46.07 -25.46 37.11
N THR A 50 46.60 -24.32 37.57
CA THR A 50 45.79 -23.27 38.22
C THR A 50 45.65 -22.03 37.35
N ASN A 51 46.49 -21.91 36.30
CA ASN A 51 46.49 -20.78 35.39
C ASN A 51 45.92 -21.19 34.03
N ASP A 52 45.08 -20.34 33.44
CA ASP A 52 44.62 -20.46 32.06
C ASP A 52 45.25 -19.36 31.21
N VAL A 53 45.86 -19.73 30.08
CA VAL A 53 46.52 -18.83 29.13
C VAL A 53 45.86 -19.01 27.76
N GLN A 54 45.35 -17.93 27.18
CA GLN A 54 44.66 -17.97 25.89
C GLN A 54 45.53 -17.33 24.80
N LEU A 55 45.88 -18.10 23.77
CA LEU A 55 46.77 -17.68 22.70
C LEU A 55 46.12 -17.80 21.32
N SER A 56 46.51 -16.89 20.43
CA SER A 56 46.19 -17.02 19.01
C SER A 56 47.25 -17.88 18.29
N ILE A 57 46.87 -18.54 17.20
CA ILE A 57 47.84 -19.25 16.33
C ILE A 57 48.90 -18.24 15.83
N GLY A 58 50.18 -18.56 16.03
CA GLY A 58 51.33 -17.70 15.68
C GLY A 58 51.66 -16.61 16.71
N GLN A 59 50.90 -16.50 17.80
CA GLN A 59 51.17 -15.55 18.89
C GLN A 59 52.12 -16.16 19.92
N GLY A 60 53.07 -15.35 20.40
CA GLY A 60 53.97 -15.68 21.51
C GLY A 60 53.66 -14.85 22.74
N GLU A 61 53.70 -15.45 23.93
CA GLU A 61 53.54 -14.78 25.22
C GLU A 61 54.72 -15.12 26.13
N LEU A 62 55.24 -14.10 26.82
CA LEU A 62 56.34 -14.26 27.78
C LEU A 62 55.77 -14.46 29.17
N VAL A 63 56.01 -15.62 29.77
CA VAL A 63 55.61 -15.92 31.14
C VAL A 63 56.84 -15.85 32.06
N THR A 64 56.76 -15.00 33.07
CA THR A 64 57.81 -14.87 34.10
C THR A 64 57.48 -15.80 35.27
N LEU A 65 58.46 -16.61 35.66
CA LEU A 65 58.33 -17.68 36.65
C LEU A 65 58.81 -17.24 38.03
N PRO A 66 58.20 -17.73 39.12
CA PRO A 66 58.57 -17.34 40.49
C PRO A 66 59.90 -17.95 40.96
N ALA A 67 60.35 -19.05 40.37
CA ALA A 67 61.60 -19.75 40.72
C ALA A 67 62.32 -20.26 39.47
N ASN A 68 63.59 -20.67 39.64
CA ASN A 68 64.40 -21.22 38.55
C ASN A 68 63.85 -22.58 38.10
N VAL A 69 63.56 -22.69 36.81
CA VAL A 69 63.06 -23.90 36.17
C VAL A 69 64.23 -24.67 35.55
N ALA A 70 64.22 -25.98 35.74
CA ALA A 70 65.20 -26.91 35.19
C ALA A 70 64.64 -27.68 33.99
N ASP A 71 63.34 -27.99 33.99
CA ASP A 71 62.68 -28.74 32.91
C ASP A 71 61.27 -28.21 32.65
N VAL A 72 60.83 -28.29 31.39
CA VAL A 72 59.49 -27.89 30.96
C VAL A 72 58.88 -28.98 30.10
N TRP A 73 57.71 -29.45 30.53
CA TRP A 73 56.95 -30.45 29.82
C TRP A 73 55.67 -29.84 29.24
N VAL A 74 55.37 -30.19 27.99
CA VAL A 74 54.18 -29.76 27.27
C VAL A 74 53.39 -30.99 26.84
N SER A 75 52.10 -31.04 27.14
CA SER A 75 51.26 -32.20 26.82
C SER A 75 51.07 -32.42 25.32
N ASN A 76 50.99 -31.33 24.55
CA ASN A 76 50.78 -31.37 23.11
C ASN A 76 51.68 -30.33 22.40
N PRO A 77 52.90 -30.73 21.98
CA PRO A 77 53.84 -29.83 21.29
C PRO A 77 53.39 -29.43 19.88
N ALA A 78 52.38 -30.09 19.31
CA ALA A 78 51.80 -29.69 18.03
C ALA A 78 50.86 -28.48 18.18
N VAL A 79 50.25 -28.30 19.35
CA VAL A 79 49.32 -27.20 19.66
C VAL A 79 50.06 -25.99 20.22
N ALA A 80 50.93 -26.19 21.21
CA ALA A 80 51.70 -25.13 21.84
C ALA A 80 53.17 -25.55 22.01
N ASP A 81 54.09 -24.62 21.79
CA ASP A 81 55.53 -24.85 21.95
C ASP A 81 56.11 -23.89 22.99
N VAL A 82 57.12 -24.35 23.73
CA VAL A 82 57.74 -23.56 24.80
C VAL A 82 59.23 -23.47 24.59
N TYR A 83 59.74 -22.25 24.59
CA TYR A 83 61.17 -21.98 24.54
C TYR A 83 61.64 -21.36 25.86
N VAL A 84 62.60 -22.02 26.50
CA VAL A 84 63.22 -21.54 27.75
C VAL A 84 64.45 -20.71 27.40
N GLY A 85 64.30 -19.38 27.36
CA GLY A 85 65.42 -18.47 27.11
C GLY A 85 66.25 -18.18 28.36
N ASN A 86 65.60 -18.17 29.54
CA ASN A 86 66.20 -17.88 30.84
C ASN A 86 65.55 -18.78 31.91
N PRO A 87 66.28 -19.29 32.92
CA PRO A 87 65.71 -20.10 34.00
C PRO A 87 64.47 -19.51 34.70
N ARG A 88 64.20 -18.20 34.58
CA ARG A 88 63.00 -17.52 35.11
C ARG A 88 61.99 -17.05 34.07
N GLN A 89 62.21 -17.29 32.78
CA GLN A 89 61.32 -16.82 31.71
C GLN A 89 61.11 -17.89 30.65
N ILE A 90 59.84 -18.17 30.36
CA ILE A 90 59.43 -19.08 29.29
C ILE A 90 58.67 -18.30 28.23
N HIS A 91 59.02 -18.53 26.97
CA HIS A 91 58.27 -18.04 25.82
C HIS A 91 57.33 -19.15 25.35
N LEU A 92 56.04 -18.87 25.39
CA LEU A 92 55.00 -19.79 24.98
C LEU A 92 54.46 -19.36 23.62
N PHE A 93 54.44 -20.27 22.65
CA PHE A 93 53.95 -20.02 21.29
C PHE A 93 52.79 -20.94 20.94
N GLY A 94 51.70 -20.39 20.39
CA GLY A 94 50.61 -21.17 19.81
C GLY A 94 50.93 -21.60 18.38
N LYS A 95 50.96 -22.91 18.10
CA LYS A 95 51.24 -23.48 16.76
C LYS A 95 49.99 -23.93 16.01
N ALA A 96 49.06 -24.60 16.68
CA ALA A 96 47.83 -25.13 16.08
C ALA A 96 46.64 -25.00 17.05
N ASP A 97 45.41 -25.12 16.55
CA ASP A 97 44.21 -25.07 17.39
C ASP A 97 44.14 -26.28 18.34
N GLY A 98 43.79 -26.01 19.61
CA GLY A 98 43.63 -27.05 20.61
C GLY A 98 43.94 -26.59 22.04
N GLU A 99 43.95 -27.56 22.96
CA GLU A 99 44.35 -27.35 24.34
C GLU A 99 45.65 -28.11 24.62
N ALA A 100 46.58 -27.44 25.30
CA ALA A 100 47.82 -28.01 25.78
C ALA A 100 48.03 -27.64 27.25
N THR A 101 48.62 -28.51 28.03
CA THR A 101 48.97 -28.24 29.43
C THR A 101 50.48 -28.18 29.55
N ILE A 102 50.97 -27.19 30.27
CA ILE A 102 52.41 -26.97 30.48
C ILE A 102 52.70 -27.12 31.96
N PHE A 103 53.75 -27.88 32.25
CA PHE A 103 54.32 -28.01 33.58
C PHE A 103 55.79 -27.62 33.54
N ALA A 104 56.18 -26.66 34.37
CA ALA A 104 57.57 -26.27 34.56
C ALA A 104 58.03 -26.74 35.95
N THR A 105 59.13 -27.48 36.02
CA THR A 105 59.65 -28.07 37.26
C THR A 105 61.04 -27.53 37.59
N SER A 106 61.33 -27.43 38.88
CA SER A 106 62.66 -27.06 39.40
C SER A 106 63.58 -28.28 39.50
N ALA A 107 64.88 -28.06 39.70
CA ALA A 107 65.86 -29.14 39.84
C ALA A 107 65.57 -30.12 41.00
N SER A 108 64.74 -29.73 41.98
CA SER A 108 64.28 -30.58 43.08
C SER A 108 63.01 -31.37 42.75
N GLY A 109 62.52 -31.32 41.51
CA GLY A 109 61.30 -32.00 41.06
C GLY A 109 59.99 -31.32 41.47
N ALA A 110 60.03 -30.15 42.11
CA ALA A 110 58.83 -29.39 42.48
C ALA A 110 58.29 -28.61 41.27
N VAL A 111 56.98 -28.68 41.03
CA VAL A 111 56.28 -27.91 39.97
C VAL A 111 56.25 -26.43 40.36
N VAL A 112 56.94 -25.61 39.56
CA VAL A 112 57.06 -24.15 39.73
C VAL A 112 55.91 -23.42 39.05
N TYR A 113 55.42 -23.95 37.92
CA TYR A 113 54.35 -23.35 37.16
C TYR A 113 53.56 -24.43 36.41
N ALA A 114 52.23 -24.30 36.41
CA ALA A 114 51.33 -25.18 35.69
C ALA A 114 50.21 -24.34 35.06
N ALA A 115 50.07 -24.43 33.74
CA ALA A 115 49.04 -23.70 33.00
C ALA A 115 48.36 -24.55 31.93
N ASN A 116 47.06 -24.31 31.74
CA ASN A 116 46.32 -24.75 30.58
C ASN A 116 46.38 -23.66 29.52
N VAL A 117 46.86 -24.05 28.34
CA VAL A 117 46.99 -23.18 27.18
C VAL A 117 45.90 -23.55 26.20
N ARG A 118 45.00 -22.59 25.93
CA ARG A 118 44.00 -22.73 24.88
C ARG A 118 44.43 -21.91 23.67
N VAL A 119 44.79 -22.60 22.60
CA VAL A 119 45.17 -21.97 21.34
C VAL A 119 43.95 -21.98 20.42
N GLY A 120 43.48 -20.79 20.06
CA GLY A 120 42.30 -20.62 19.20
C GLY A 120 42.49 -19.53 18.17
N GLN A 121 41.53 -19.40 17.24
CA GLN A 121 41.53 -18.28 16.31
C GLN A 121 41.07 -16.99 17.02
N ASN A 122 41.67 -15.87 16.65
CA ASN A 122 41.35 -14.58 17.25
C ASN A 122 39.99 -14.06 16.76
N LEU A 123 38.93 -14.29 17.53
CA LEU A 123 37.58 -13.82 17.23
C LEU A 123 37.46 -12.28 17.35
N THR A 124 38.29 -11.64 18.18
CA THR A 124 38.32 -10.19 18.38
C THR A 124 38.75 -9.43 17.12
N SER A 125 39.55 -10.04 16.24
CA SER A 125 39.90 -9.48 14.94
C SER A 125 38.76 -9.61 13.93
N LEU A 126 37.99 -10.70 14.00
CA LEU A 126 36.83 -10.92 13.13
C LEU A 126 35.74 -9.88 13.38
N ASP A 127 35.42 -9.60 14.65
CA ASP A 127 34.42 -8.60 15.02
C ASP A 127 34.83 -7.18 14.58
N ARG A 128 36.12 -6.83 14.69
CA ARG A 128 36.64 -5.53 14.21
C ARG A 128 36.57 -5.39 12.69
N MET A 129 36.87 -6.46 11.95
CA MET A 129 36.79 -6.46 10.49
C MET A 129 35.34 -6.41 10.01
N LEU A 130 34.44 -7.15 10.66
CA LEU A 130 32.99 -7.09 10.40
C LEU A 130 32.45 -5.69 10.67
N LYS A 131 32.86 -5.05 11.77
CA LYS A 131 32.44 -3.69 12.09
C LYS A 131 33.01 -2.64 11.13
N ALA A 132 34.21 -2.87 10.59
CA ALA A 132 34.80 -2.01 9.57
C ALA A 132 34.12 -2.17 8.19
N ALA A 133 33.73 -3.39 7.82
CA ALA A 133 33.04 -3.68 6.56
C ALA A 133 31.56 -3.27 6.58
N MET A 134 30.89 -3.43 7.73
CA MET A 134 29.47 -3.13 7.92
C MET A 134 29.26 -2.32 9.21
N PRO A 135 29.48 -0.99 9.19
CA PRO A 135 29.38 -0.16 10.39
C PRO A 135 27.96 -0.06 10.94
N GLU A 136 26.93 -0.14 10.09
CA GLU A 136 25.52 -0.06 10.48
C GLU A 136 24.94 -1.38 11.02
N ALA A 137 25.61 -2.50 10.79
CA ALA A 137 25.18 -3.80 11.32
C ALA A 137 25.73 -4.04 12.73
N ASP A 138 24.93 -4.69 13.57
CA ASP A 138 25.38 -5.25 14.86
C ASP A 138 25.43 -6.77 14.70
N ILE A 139 26.59 -7.29 14.28
CA ILE A 139 26.83 -8.70 14.01
C ILE A 139 27.86 -9.19 15.02
N ARG A 140 27.52 -10.27 15.73
CA ARG A 140 28.41 -11.00 16.64
C ARG A 140 28.59 -12.41 16.14
N VAL A 141 29.83 -12.86 16.06
CA VAL A 141 30.15 -14.23 15.66
C VAL A 141 30.44 -15.05 16.91
N THR A 142 29.75 -16.18 17.06
CA THR A 142 30.02 -17.14 18.13
C THR A 142 30.36 -18.48 17.51
N THR A 143 31.56 -18.98 17.78
CA THR A 143 31.99 -20.30 17.32
C THR A 143 31.63 -21.37 18.36
N VAL A 144 30.94 -22.42 17.93
CA VAL A 144 30.59 -23.59 18.74
C VAL A 144 31.11 -24.84 18.01
N GLY A 145 32.24 -25.39 18.46
CA GLY A 145 32.91 -26.47 17.76
C GLY A 145 33.33 -26.08 16.34
N GLN A 146 32.84 -26.80 15.34
CA GLN A 146 33.08 -26.52 13.91
C GLN A 146 31.98 -25.64 13.27
N LEU A 147 31.13 -24.97 14.06
CA LEU A 147 30.09 -24.08 13.55
C LEU A 147 30.30 -22.64 14.02
N ALA A 148 30.22 -21.68 13.10
CA ALA A 148 30.18 -20.25 13.40
C ALA A 148 28.76 -19.73 13.24
N VAL A 149 28.17 -19.26 14.34
CA VAL A 149 26.81 -18.71 14.35
C VAL A 149 26.88 -17.19 14.28
N LEU A 150 26.27 -16.61 13.24
CA LEU A 150 26.09 -15.16 13.09
C LEU A 150 24.83 -14.73 13.82
N ASN A 151 24.98 -13.97 14.92
CA ASN A 151 23.85 -13.40 15.66
C ASN A 151 23.87 -11.88 15.54
N GLY A 152 22.71 -11.25 15.37
CA GLY A 152 22.70 -9.79 15.20
C GLY A 152 21.50 -9.22 14.47
N THR A 153 21.54 -7.90 14.30
CA THR A 153 20.58 -7.16 13.46
C THR A 153 21.25 -6.53 12.25
N ILE A 154 20.59 -6.64 11.10
CA ILE A 154 21.03 -6.12 9.81
C ILE A 154 19.98 -5.19 9.20
N ALA A 155 20.45 -4.26 8.36
CA ALA A 155 19.60 -3.28 7.69
C ALA A 155 18.99 -3.84 6.40
N SER A 156 19.77 -4.59 5.61
CA SER A 156 19.33 -5.17 4.34
C SER A 156 19.52 -6.69 4.30
N PRO A 157 18.62 -7.44 3.62
CA PRO A 157 18.86 -8.86 3.31
C PRO A 157 20.17 -9.11 2.55
N ALA A 158 20.64 -8.16 1.74
CA ALA A 158 21.90 -8.28 1.00
C ALA A 158 23.12 -8.37 1.93
N ASP A 159 23.10 -7.61 3.03
CA ASP A 159 24.17 -7.58 4.03
C ASP A 159 24.33 -8.95 4.70
N SER A 160 23.23 -9.71 4.84
CA SER A 160 23.26 -11.06 5.42
C SER A 160 24.12 -12.02 4.61
N ALA A 161 23.96 -12.01 3.28
CA ALA A 161 24.68 -12.88 2.37
C ALA A 161 26.15 -12.46 2.25
N GLN A 162 26.43 -11.16 2.33
CA GLN A 162 27.79 -10.64 2.35
C GLN A 162 28.51 -10.99 3.66
N ALA A 163 27.84 -10.84 4.82
CA ALA A 163 28.38 -11.21 6.12
C ALA A 163 28.75 -12.70 6.19
N GLU A 164 27.88 -13.57 5.70
CA GLU A 164 28.13 -15.01 5.65
C GLU A 164 29.36 -15.36 4.82
N ARG A 165 29.49 -14.77 3.62
CA ARG A 165 30.66 -14.99 2.75
C ARG A 165 31.95 -14.48 3.37
N LEU A 166 31.92 -13.32 4.02
CA LEU A 166 33.09 -12.72 4.68
C LEU A 166 33.54 -13.58 5.87
N VAL A 167 32.61 -14.04 6.70
CA VAL A 167 32.94 -14.89 7.85
C VAL A 167 33.42 -16.27 7.40
N ALA A 168 32.79 -16.84 6.37
CA ALA A 168 33.21 -18.12 5.82
C ALA A 168 34.63 -18.07 5.23
N SER A 169 35.00 -16.97 4.55
CA SER A 169 36.34 -16.83 3.95
C SER A 169 37.43 -16.61 4.99
N LEU A 170 37.14 -15.87 6.06
CA LEU A 170 38.08 -15.60 7.14
C LEU A 170 38.31 -16.83 8.04
N LEU A 171 37.26 -17.61 8.30
CA LEU A 171 37.36 -18.82 9.14
C LEU A 171 37.94 -20.03 8.40
N ASN A 172 37.96 -20.01 7.06
CA ASN A 172 38.48 -21.09 6.22
C ASN A 172 39.58 -20.57 5.25
N PRO A 173 40.75 -20.14 5.76
CA PRO A 173 41.82 -19.66 4.90
C PRO A 173 42.31 -20.76 3.95
N GLY A 174 42.40 -20.44 2.66
CA GLY A 174 42.88 -21.37 1.61
C GLY A 174 41.80 -22.28 1.00
N VAL A 175 40.53 -22.09 1.35
CA VAL A 175 39.39 -22.82 0.79
C VAL A 175 38.51 -21.87 -0.02
N ALA A 176 38.15 -22.24 -1.26
CA ALA A 176 37.21 -21.47 -2.07
C ALA A 176 35.80 -21.57 -1.46
N VAL A 177 35.35 -20.47 -0.87
CA VAL A 177 34.01 -20.35 -0.27
C VAL A 177 32.99 -20.23 -1.39
N GLY A 178 32.30 -21.33 -1.71
CA GLY A 178 31.24 -21.37 -2.73
C GLY A 178 31.11 -22.68 -3.48
N ASP A 179 32.10 -23.58 -3.42
CA ASP A 179 32.05 -24.88 -4.09
C ASP A 179 31.32 -25.92 -3.24
N PRO A 180 30.24 -26.57 -3.75
CA PRO A 180 29.48 -27.57 -3.00
C PRO A 180 30.27 -28.87 -2.72
N ASN A 181 31.42 -29.05 -3.38
CA ASN A 181 32.28 -30.23 -3.23
C ASN A 181 33.44 -30.03 -2.24
N VAL A 182 33.55 -28.87 -1.59
CA VAL A 182 34.63 -28.58 -0.64
C VAL A 182 34.06 -28.45 0.76
N ALA A 183 34.48 -29.37 1.65
CA ALA A 183 34.08 -29.34 3.05
C ALA A 183 34.74 -28.14 3.75
N LEU A 184 33.93 -27.18 4.20
CA LEU A 184 34.38 -26.11 5.08
C LEU A 184 34.86 -26.73 6.40
N LYS A 185 36.02 -26.28 6.90
CA LYS A 185 36.52 -26.68 8.24
C LYS A 185 35.63 -26.11 9.34
N ILE A 186 35.05 -24.93 9.11
CA ILE A 186 34.08 -24.28 9.98
C ILE A 186 32.85 -23.87 9.15
N GLY A 187 31.70 -24.49 9.43
CA GLY A 187 30.43 -24.18 8.79
C GLY A 187 29.79 -22.93 9.36
N VAL A 188 29.25 -22.06 8.52
CA VAL A 188 28.64 -20.79 8.94
C VAL A 188 27.11 -20.94 8.97
N VAL A 189 26.48 -20.57 10.09
CA VAL A 189 25.03 -20.60 10.28
C VAL A 189 24.52 -19.19 10.50
N ASN A 190 23.66 -18.72 9.60
CA ASN A 190 23.08 -17.38 9.65
C ASN A 190 21.84 -17.33 10.57
N ARG A 191 21.90 -16.52 11.64
CA ARG A 191 20.76 -16.18 12.51
C ARG A 191 20.53 -14.67 12.60
N LEU A 192 20.94 -13.92 11.59
CA LEU A 192 20.75 -12.48 11.53
C LEU A 192 19.26 -12.14 11.36
N LYS A 193 18.80 -11.10 12.06
CA LYS A 193 17.42 -10.60 11.95
C LYS A 193 17.41 -9.22 11.30
N LEU A 194 16.40 -8.92 10.50
CA LEU A 194 16.20 -7.55 10.01
C LEU A 194 15.78 -6.65 11.18
N ALA A 195 16.39 -5.46 11.27
CA ALA A 195 16.11 -4.49 12.33
C ALA A 195 14.67 -3.94 12.27
N THR A 196 14.04 -3.92 11.09
CA THR A 196 12.65 -3.50 10.93
C THR A 196 11.99 -4.28 9.80
N PRO A 197 10.77 -4.83 10.01
CA PRO A 197 10.00 -5.40 8.92
C PRO A 197 9.72 -4.31 7.87
N LEU A 198 10.07 -4.60 6.61
CA LEU A 198 9.88 -3.65 5.52
C LEU A 198 8.39 -3.54 5.18
N GLN A 199 7.83 -2.35 5.37
CA GLN A 199 6.43 -2.06 5.05
C GLN A 199 6.36 -1.18 3.81
N VAL A 200 5.42 -1.52 2.91
CA VAL A 200 5.20 -0.79 1.67
C VAL A 200 3.80 -0.20 1.71
N ASN A 201 3.70 1.12 1.62
CA ASN A 201 2.45 1.83 1.35
C ASN A 201 2.25 1.93 -0.17
N LEU A 202 1.10 1.49 -0.66
CA LEU A 202 0.72 1.64 -2.05
C LEU A 202 -0.36 2.71 -2.18
N GLN A 203 -0.10 3.72 -2.99
CA GLN A 203 -1.09 4.68 -3.44
C GLN A 203 -1.51 4.35 -4.86
N VAL A 204 -2.81 4.19 -5.09
CA VAL A 204 -3.38 4.01 -6.43
C VAL A 204 -4.21 5.24 -6.77
N ARG A 205 -4.22 5.65 -8.04
CA ARG A 205 -5.04 6.73 -8.56
C ARG A 205 -5.76 6.21 -9.79
N ILE A 206 -7.09 6.22 -9.74
CA ILE A 206 -7.96 5.77 -10.82
C ILE A 206 -8.75 6.99 -11.23
N ALA A 207 -8.43 7.51 -12.41
CA ALA A 207 -9.06 8.70 -12.96
C ALA A 207 -9.83 8.32 -14.21
N GLU A 208 -11.09 8.72 -14.28
CA GLU A 208 -11.95 8.53 -15.44
C GLU A 208 -12.64 9.83 -15.83
N VAL A 209 -12.72 10.09 -17.13
CA VAL A 209 -13.49 11.17 -17.72
C VAL A 209 -14.41 10.58 -18.78
N SER A 210 -15.71 10.79 -18.62
CA SER A 210 -16.72 10.45 -19.62
C SER A 210 -17.34 11.72 -20.17
N ARG A 211 -17.40 11.85 -21.51
CA ARG A 211 -18.04 12.96 -22.21
C ARG A 211 -19.12 12.41 -23.12
N ASN A 212 -20.29 13.04 -23.11
CA ASN A 212 -21.39 12.75 -24.01
C ASN A 212 -21.77 14.04 -24.73
N PHE A 213 -21.78 14.03 -26.06
CA PHE A 213 -22.21 15.13 -26.89
C PHE A 213 -23.36 14.68 -27.77
N VAL A 214 -24.52 15.34 -27.63
CA VAL A 214 -25.72 15.08 -28.44
C VAL A 214 -26.09 16.35 -29.17
N LYS A 215 -26.30 16.26 -30.48
CA LYS A 215 -26.76 17.35 -31.32
C LYS A 215 -27.90 16.89 -32.20
N ASN A 216 -29.04 17.58 -32.10
CA ASN A 216 -30.27 17.26 -32.82
C ASN A 216 -30.78 18.50 -33.54
N ILE A 217 -31.10 18.35 -34.81
CA ILE A 217 -31.75 19.40 -35.61
C ILE A 217 -32.94 18.76 -36.33
N GLY A 218 -34.12 19.32 -36.12
CA GLY A 218 -35.36 18.84 -36.73
C GLY A 218 -36.26 19.99 -37.19
N VAL A 219 -36.98 19.77 -38.29
CA VAL A 219 -37.90 20.76 -38.87
C VAL A 219 -39.28 20.14 -39.02
N ASN A 220 -40.31 20.88 -38.65
CA ASN A 220 -41.70 20.54 -38.93
C ASN A 220 -42.42 21.74 -39.52
N LEU A 221 -43.21 21.51 -40.56
CA LEU A 221 -44.08 22.49 -41.18
C LEU A 221 -45.43 21.82 -41.43
N THR A 222 -46.49 22.40 -40.88
CA THR A 222 -47.85 21.91 -41.05
C THR A 222 -48.69 23.04 -41.62
N SER A 223 -49.55 22.74 -42.59
CA SER A 223 -50.50 23.71 -43.12
C SER A 223 -51.93 23.19 -43.07
N ARG A 224 -52.88 24.12 -42.98
CA ARG A 224 -54.30 23.84 -42.95
C ARG A 224 -55.07 24.94 -43.68
N ASP A 225 -56.09 24.55 -44.43
CA ASP A 225 -57.04 25.49 -45.00
C ASP A 225 -58.48 25.02 -44.70
N VAL A 226 -59.34 25.97 -44.37
CA VAL A 226 -60.77 25.78 -44.10
C VAL A 226 -61.64 26.28 -45.27
N SER A 227 -61.05 26.90 -46.29
CA SER A 227 -61.73 27.44 -47.47
C SER A 227 -61.60 26.55 -48.72
N GLY A 228 -60.96 25.38 -48.61
CA GLY A 228 -60.87 24.38 -49.68
C GLY A 228 -59.65 24.50 -50.62
N GLY A 229 -58.62 25.23 -50.24
CA GLY A 229 -57.35 25.38 -50.96
C GLY A 229 -56.34 24.25 -50.71
N MET A 230 -55.10 24.47 -51.14
CA MET A 230 -54.04 23.45 -51.12
C MET A 230 -53.44 23.25 -49.73
N LEU A 231 -53.27 21.99 -49.32
CA LEU A 231 -52.60 21.60 -48.08
C LEU A 231 -51.25 20.94 -48.38
N PHE A 232 -50.25 21.25 -47.57
CA PHE A 232 -48.92 20.62 -47.60
C PHE A 232 -48.30 20.55 -46.19
N GLY A 233 -47.27 19.72 -46.03
CA GLY A 233 -46.53 19.66 -44.78
C GLY A 233 -45.21 18.90 -44.90
N VAL A 234 -44.30 19.19 -43.98
CA VAL A 234 -43.03 18.51 -43.80
C VAL A 234 -42.96 18.07 -42.35
N ALA A 235 -42.86 16.76 -42.11
CA ALA A 235 -42.80 16.19 -40.76
C ALA A 235 -41.47 15.45 -40.56
N GLN A 236 -40.40 16.21 -40.31
CA GLN A 236 -39.04 15.71 -40.02
C GLN A 236 -38.70 15.89 -38.52
N GLY A 237 -39.71 16.10 -37.67
CA GLY A 237 -39.58 16.45 -36.26
C GLY A 237 -40.93 16.41 -35.56
N ARG A 238 -41.01 16.98 -34.36
CA ARG A 238 -42.22 16.89 -33.53
C ARG A 238 -43.33 17.76 -34.11
N GLN A 239 -44.51 17.18 -34.22
CA GLN A 239 -45.64 17.80 -34.91
C GLN A 239 -46.50 18.60 -33.93
N GLY A 240 -46.83 19.83 -34.32
CA GLY A 240 -47.88 20.62 -33.69
C GLY A 240 -49.24 20.39 -34.35
N THR A 241 -50.27 21.05 -33.85
CA THR A 241 -51.64 20.91 -34.36
C THR A 241 -52.21 22.25 -34.79
N ILE A 242 -53.02 22.24 -35.83
CA ILE A 242 -53.85 23.39 -36.22
C ILE A 242 -55.29 22.91 -36.15
N THR A 243 -56.07 23.46 -35.23
CA THR A 243 -57.47 23.06 -35.00
C THR A 243 -58.41 24.26 -35.03
N THR A 244 -59.69 24.01 -35.28
CA THR A 244 -60.72 25.06 -35.17
C THR A 244 -61.28 24.98 -33.76
N ILE A 245 -61.37 26.13 -33.11
CA ILE A 245 -62.01 26.21 -31.80
C ILE A 245 -63.52 26.00 -31.99
N PRO A 246 -64.13 24.99 -31.37
CA PRO A 246 -65.57 24.77 -31.46
C PRO A 246 -66.35 26.03 -31.00
N GLY A 247 -67.23 26.55 -31.84
CA GLY A 247 -68.09 27.71 -31.52
C GLY A 247 -68.40 28.59 -32.73
N SER A 248 -69.35 29.50 -32.56
CA SER A 248 -69.74 30.47 -33.61
C SER A 248 -68.76 31.64 -33.66
N PRO A 249 -68.28 32.06 -34.85
CA PRO A 249 -67.38 33.21 -35.02
C PRO A 249 -67.99 34.58 -34.65
N THR A 250 -69.27 34.61 -34.28
CA THR A 250 -69.95 35.81 -33.77
C THR A 250 -69.61 36.16 -32.33
N ASN A 251 -69.00 35.23 -31.56
CA ASN A 251 -68.59 35.49 -30.19
C ASN A 251 -67.19 36.12 -30.15
N THR A 252 -67.06 37.31 -29.54
CA THR A 252 -65.81 38.08 -29.50
C THR A 252 -64.96 37.83 -28.26
N ASP A 253 -65.46 37.01 -27.33
CA ASP A 253 -64.75 36.66 -26.09
C ASP A 253 -63.52 35.79 -26.38
N PHE A 254 -62.42 36.08 -25.69
CA PHE A 254 -61.22 35.25 -25.71
C PHE A 254 -61.38 34.08 -24.74
N LEU A 255 -61.20 32.85 -25.22
CA LEU A 255 -61.20 31.65 -24.40
C LEU A 255 -59.86 31.52 -23.65
N ALA A 256 -59.83 30.68 -22.60
CA ALA A 256 -58.62 30.41 -21.81
C ALA A 256 -57.42 29.91 -22.63
N ASN A 257 -57.67 29.36 -23.82
CA ASN A 257 -56.64 28.91 -24.77
C ASN A 257 -56.07 30.06 -25.64
N GLY A 258 -56.43 31.31 -25.36
CA GLY A 258 -55.95 32.50 -26.08
C GLY A 258 -56.56 32.72 -27.47
N GLY A 259 -57.53 31.90 -27.88
CA GLY A 259 -58.21 32.00 -29.18
C GLY A 259 -59.69 32.38 -29.07
N ARG A 260 -60.30 32.74 -30.21
CA ARG A 260 -61.72 33.10 -30.32
C ARG A 260 -62.56 31.91 -30.82
N PRO A 261 -63.81 31.73 -30.34
CA PRO A 261 -64.73 30.73 -30.86
C PRO A 261 -64.89 30.84 -32.39
N GLY A 262 -64.84 29.72 -33.12
CA GLY A 262 -64.87 29.70 -34.59
C GLY A 262 -63.56 30.12 -35.28
N GLY A 263 -62.54 30.52 -34.52
CA GLY A 263 -61.20 30.84 -35.00
C GLY A 263 -60.24 29.65 -35.00
N THR A 264 -59.02 29.91 -35.46
CA THR A 264 -57.91 28.95 -35.51
C THR A 264 -57.17 28.89 -34.18
N LEU A 265 -56.93 27.69 -33.69
CA LEU A 265 -56.03 27.42 -32.56
C LEU A 265 -54.77 26.73 -33.07
N TYR A 266 -53.63 27.32 -32.75
CA TYR A 266 -52.32 26.73 -33.01
C TYR A 266 -51.83 26.01 -31.75
N GLY A 267 -51.79 24.69 -31.80
CA GLY A 267 -51.16 23.84 -30.80
C GLY A 267 -49.68 23.69 -31.11
N PHE A 268 -48.84 24.51 -30.48
CA PHE A 268 -47.40 24.36 -30.62
C PHE A 268 -46.94 23.01 -30.05
N PRO A 269 -45.99 22.31 -30.71
CA PRO A 269 -45.36 21.15 -30.10
C PRO A 269 -44.70 21.58 -28.79
N THR A 270 -44.75 20.71 -27.79
CA THR A 270 -44.13 20.94 -26.47
C THR A 270 -42.62 21.21 -26.62
N LYS A 271 -41.90 21.63 -25.58
CA LYS A 271 -40.42 21.71 -25.68
C LYS A 271 -39.80 20.32 -25.89
N GLY A 272 -38.83 20.18 -26.80
CA GLY A 272 -38.08 18.93 -26.97
C GLY A 272 -37.26 18.55 -25.73
N THR A 273 -37.18 17.25 -25.40
CA THR A 273 -36.53 16.72 -24.19
C THR A 273 -35.08 17.19 -24.02
N ASN A 274 -34.35 17.40 -25.11
CA ASN A 274 -32.94 17.83 -25.12
C ASN A 274 -32.71 19.03 -26.06
N GLY A 275 -33.56 20.05 -26.03
CA GLY A 275 -33.35 21.22 -26.89
C GLY A 275 -34.33 22.39 -26.69
N THR A 276 -34.22 23.33 -27.62
CA THR A 276 -35.10 24.49 -27.79
C THR A 276 -35.93 24.28 -29.04
N THR A 277 -37.23 24.53 -28.94
CA THR A 277 -38.15 24.46 -30.08
C THR A 277 -38.61 25.88 -30.39
N LEU A 278 -38.23 26.38 -31.56
CA LEU A 278 -38.70 27.66 -32.05
C LEU A 278 -39.94 27.43 -32.90
N ASN A 279 -41.07 28.02 -32.49
CA ASN A 279 -42.33 27.84 -33.18
C ASN A 279 -42.80 29.15 -33.81
N LEU A 280 -43.42 29.04 -34.99
CA LEU A 280 -44.03 30.14 -35.72
C LEU A 280 -45.39 29.68 -36.23
N ALA A 281 -46.41 30.50 -36.03
CA ALA A 281 -47.76 30.23 -36.51
C ALA A 281 -48.39 31.48 -37.10
N GLY A 282 -49.22 31.31 -38.13
CA GLY A 282 -49.97 32.42 -38.70
C GLY A 282 -50.79 32.02 -39.92
N LYS A 283 -51.52 32.99 -40.46
CA LYS A 283 -52.29 32.84 -41.69
C LYS A 283 -51.60 33.61 -42.82
N LEU A 284 -51.23 32.93 -43.89
CA LEU A 284 -50.60 33.50 -45.08
C LEU A 284 -51.42 33.13 -46.30
N LEU A 285 -51.94 34.13 -47.03
CA LEU A 285 -52.72 33.91 -48.28
C LEU A 285 -53.92 32.96 -48.11
N GLY A 286 -54.61 33.00 -46.96
CA GLY A 286 -55.73 32.10 -46.67
C GLY A 286 -55.33 30.78 -45.99
N LEU A 287 -54.06 30.38 -46.13
CA LEU A 287 -53.50 29.17 -45.54
C LEU A 287 -53.04 29.41 -44.11
N GLU A 288 -53.41 28.54 -43.18
CA GLU A 288 -52.89 28.51 -41.82
C GLU A 288 -51.59 27.70 -41.82
N LEU A 289 -50.49 28.27 -41.37
CA LEU A 289 -49.20 27.59 -41.26
C LEU A 289 -48.75 27.51 -39.80
N LEU A 290 -48.09 26.41 -39.49
CA LEU A 290 -47.40 26.14 -38.25
C LEU A 290 -46.03 25.55 -38.56
N GLY A 291 -44.98 26.31 -38.29
CA GLY A 291 -43.60 25.86 -38.37
C GLY A 291 -43.01 25.61 -36.98
N ALA A 292 -42.23 24.55 -36.84
CA ALA A 292 -41.44 24.24 -35.66
C ALA A 292 -40.01 23.87 -36.07
N LEU A 293 -39.03 24.50 -35.42
CA LEU A 293 -37.61 24.20 -35.57
C LEU A 293 -37.08 23.71 -34.22
N ASP A 294 -36.75 22.42 -34.16
CA ASP A 294 -36.13 21.78 -33.00
C ASP A 294 -34.60 21.91 -33.12
N LEU A 295 -33.98 22.62 -32.17
CA LEU A 295 -32.52 22.78 -32.05
C LEU A 295 -32.07 22.29 -30.68
N GLY A 296 -31.32 21.19 -30.64
CA GLY A 296 -30.78 20.63 -29.42
C GLY A 296 -29.27 20.45 -29.52
N GLU A 297 -28.54 20.98 -28.54
CA GLU A 297 -27.15 20.60 -28.29
C GLU A 297 -27.00 20.36 -26.79
N ARG A 298 -26.51 19.17 -26.42
CA ARG A 298 -26.33 18.76 -25.02
C ARG A 298 -24.92 18.20 -24.87
N ILE A 299 -24.18 18.79 -23.94
CA ILE A 299 -22.84 18.35 -23.56
C ILE A 299 -22.91 17.87 -22.12
N GLY A 300 -22.69 16.59 -21.90
CA GLY A 300 -22.54 15.96 -20.59
C GLY A 300 -21.08 15.63 -20.35
N GLN A 301 -20.59 15.88 -19.13
CA GLN A 301 -19.27 15.47 -18.70
C GLN A 301 -19.34 14.94 -17.27
N VAL A 302 -18.69 13.81 -17.04
CA VAL A 302 -18.57 13.17 -15.73
C VAL A 302 -17.09 12.86 -15.48
N THR A 303 -16.61 13.17 -14.29
CA THR A 303 -15.24 12.85 -13.88
C THR A 303 -15.26 12.06 -12.58
N THR A 304 -14.55 10.93 -12.56
CA THR A 304 -14.44 10.05 -11.39
C THR A 304 -12.97 9.96 -10.98
N LEU A 305 -12.69 10.18 -9.70
CA LEU A 305 -11.35 10.00 -9.13
C LEU A 305 -11.45 9.13 -7.88
N ALA A 306 -10.74 8.01 -7.87
CA ALA A 306 -10.55 7.16 -6.70
C ALA A 306 -9.07 7.06 -6.35
N ASN A 307 -8.73 7.36 -5.10
CA ASN A 307 -7.35 7.33 -4.59
C ASN A 307 -7.22 6.40 -3.36
N PRO A 308 -7.34 5.07 -3.50
CA PRO A 308 -7.15 4.18 -2.37
C PRO A 308 -5.66 4.14 -1.96
N ASN A 309 -5.43 4.05 -0.66
CA ASN A 309 -4.11 3.84 -0.08
C ASN A 309 -4.16 2.67 0.91
N LEU A 310 -3.10 1.87 0.95
CA LEU A 310 -2.99 0.75 1.89
C LEU A 310 -1.52 0.48 2.18
N THR A 311 -1.20 0.05 3.40
CA THR A 311 0.15 -0.38 3.79
C THR A 311 0.13 -1.87 4.09
N ALA A 312 1.12 -2.60 3.60
CA ALA A 312 1.26 -4.04 3.78
C ALA A 312 2.73 -4.41 4.02
N LEU A 313 2.94 -5.54 4.69
CA LEU A 313 4.27 -6.11 4.91
C LEU A 313 4.82 -6.70 3.60
N SER A 314 6.13 -6.60 3.39
CA SER A 314 6.79 -7.29 2.28
C SER A 314 6.56 -8.80 2.34
N GLY A 315 6.01 -9.36 1.27
CA GLY A 315 5.63 -10.78 1.11
C GLY A 315 4.18 -11.09 1.50
N GLU A 316 3.46 -10.15 2.12
CA GLU A 316 2.11 -10.37 2.64
C GLU A 316 1.05 -9.63 1.80
N THR A 317 -0.11 -10.25 1.60
CA THR A 317 -1.19 -9.63 0.82
C THR A 317 -2.02 -8.71 1.71
N GLY A 318 -2.06 -7.43 1.37
CA GLY A 318 -3.00 -6.47 1.95
C GLY A 318 -4.25 -6.33 1.10
N SER A 319 -5.42 -6.18 1.74
CA SER A 319 -6.68 -5.85 1.07
C SER A 319 -7.37 -4.65 1.72
N PHE A 320 -8.03 -3.85 0.90
CA PHE A 320 -8.83 -2.69 1.29
C PHE A 320 -10.12 -2.68 0.46
N LEU A 321 -11.24 -2.38 1.10
CA LEU A 321 -12.53 -2.20 0.47
C LEU A 321 -13.22 -0.99 1.10
N ALA A 322 -13.63 -0.03 0.27
CA ALA A 322 -14.48 1.09 0.65
C ALA A 322 -15.67 1.15 -0.29
N GLY A 323 -16.86 0.87 0.24
CA GLY A 323 -18.08 0.78 -0.55
C GLY A 323 -19.25 0.20 0.22
N GLY A 324 -20.13 -0.50 -0.48
CA GLY A 324 -21.32 -1.13 0.12
C GLY A 324 -21.63 -2.48 -0.52
N GLU A 325 -22.74 -3.07 -0.09
CA GLU A 325 -23.24 -4.33 -0.62
C GLU A 325 -24.63 -4.11 -1.21
N ILE A 326 -24.85 -4.61 -2.42
CA ILE A 326 -26.17 -4.61 -3.05
C ILE A 326 -26.82 -5.99 -2.87
N PRO A 327 -28.04 -6.05 -2.29
CA PRO A 327 -28.81 -7.29 -2.25
C PRO A 327 -29.40 -7.60 -3.63
N ILE A 328 -29.09 -8.77 -4.17
CA ILE A 328 -29.63 -9.27 -5.43
C ILE A 328 -30.60 -10.43 -5.10
N PRO A 329 -31.91 -10.29 -5.38
CA PRO A 329 -32.85 -11.38 -5.19
C PRO A 329 -32.57 -12.47 -6.24
N VAL A 330 -32.35 -13.69 -5.78
CA VAL A 330 -32.20 -14.89 -6.60
C VAL A 330 -33.37 -15.81 -6.34
N SER A 331 -34.10 -16.18 -7.39
CA SER A 331 -35.20 -17.14 -7.30
C SER A 331 -34.62 -18.53 -7.04
N GLN A 332 -34.92 -19.10 -5.88
CA GLN A 332 -34.73 -20.51 -5.57
C GLN A 332 -36.01 -21.27 -5.98
N GLY A 333 -35.88 -22.52 -6.43
CA GLY A 333 -37.02 -23.32 -6.90
C GLY A 333 -38.19 -23.36 -5.90
N LEU A 334 -39.39 -23.60 -6.40
CA LEU A 334 -40.67 -23.57 -5.64
C LEU A 334 -41.12 -22.18 -5.17
N GLY A 335 -40.60 -21.09 -5.76
CA GLY A 335 -41.03 -19.72 -5.46
C GLY A 335 -40.40 -19.09 -4.22
N ALA A 336 -39.32 -19.68 -3.70
CA ALA A 336 -38.54 -19.10 -2.61
C ALA A 336 -37.59 -18.02 -3.17
N VAL A 337 -37.51 -16.86 -2.53
CA VAL A 337 -36.55 -15.80 -2.90
C VAL A 337 -35.41 -15.81 -1.88
N SER A 338 -34.19 -16.03 -2.34
CA SER A 338 -32.97 -15.84 -1.54
C SER A 338 -32.30 -14.52 -1.92
N VAL A 339 -31.55 -13.92 -1.01
CA VAL A 339 -30.86 -12.64 -1.26
C VAL A 339 -29.35 -12.88 -1.27
N GLN A 340 -28.71 -12.59 -2.40
CA GLN A 340 -27.25 -12.65 -2.54
C GLN A 340 -26.67 -11.23 -2.46
N TYR A 341 -25.75 -11.00 -1.53
CA TYR A 341 -25.06 -9.71 -1.41
C TYR A 341 -23.84 -9.67 -2.35
N LYS A 342 -23.75 -8.61 -3.14
CA LYS A 342 -22.58 -8.33 -4.00
C LYS A 342 -21.94 -7.01 -3.58
N GLN A 343 -20.64 -7.05 -3.30
CA GLN A 343 -19.87 -5.85 -2.93
C GLN A 343 -19.68 -4.94 -4.14
N TYR A 344 -19.75 -3.64 -3.91
CA TYR A 344 -19.36 -2.60 -4.86
C TYR A 344 -18.60 -1.49 -4.14
N GLY A 345 -17.88 -0.65 -4.88
CA GLY A 345 -17.04 0.42 -4.37
C GLY A 345 -15.60 0.32 -4.88
N VAL A 346 -14.68 0.93 -4.13
CA VAL A 346 -13.25 0.92 -4.42
C VAL A 346 -12.59 -0.19 -3.62
N SER A 347 -11.98 -1.16 -4.30
CA SER A 347 -11.19 -2.21 -3.67
C SER A 347 -9.75 -2.21 -4.19
N LEU A 348 -8.83 -2.56 -3.31
CA LEU A 348 -7.42 -2.68 -3.61
C LEU A 348 -6.90 -3.92 -2.91
N ALA A 349 -6.38 -4.88 -3.68
CA ALA A 349 -5.59 -5.98 -3.15
C ALA A 349 -4.19 -5.92 -3.77
N TYR A 350 -3.15 -6.06 -2.95
CA TYR A 350 -1.79 -6.14 -3.46
C TYR A 350 -0.86 -6.93 -2.55
N THR A 351 0.20 -7.46 -3.15
CA THR A 351 1.29 -8.17 -2.47
C THR A 351 2.60 -7.49 -2.85
N PRO A 352 3.23 -6.71 -1.95
CA PRO A 352 4.53 -6.09 -2.20
C PRO A 352 5.66 -7.05 -1.84
N THR A 353 6.75 -7.02 -2.59
CA THR A 353 8.00 -7.74 -2.28
C THR A 353 9.17 -6.78 -2.50
N VAL A 354 9.89 -6.47 -1.42
CA VAL A 354 11.08 -5.61 -1.49
C VAL A 354 12.30 -6.45 -1.90
N LEU A 355 12.95 -6.04 -2.98
CA LEU A 355 14.14 -6.68 -3.53
C LEU A 355 15.42 -6.10 -2.90
N ALA A 356 16.54 -6.81 -3.07
CA ALA A 356 17.83 -6.46 -2.47
C ALA A 356 18.43 -5.14 -3.01
N ASP A 357 18.02 -4.72 -4.20
CA ASP A 357 18.42 -3.47 -4.86
C ASP A 357 17.58 -2.25 -4.43
N GLY A 358 16.65 -2.44 -3.48
CA GLY A 358 15.73 -1.40 -3.01
C GLY A 358 14.52 -1.17 -3.92
N ARG A 359 14.34 -1.97 -4.97
CA ARG A 359 13.12 -1.96 -5.78
C ARG A 359 12.01 -2.77 -5.12
N ILE A 360 10.78 -2.49 -5.54
CA ILE A 360 9.56 -3.07 -4.99
C ILE A 360 8.82 -3.76 -6.13
N SER A 361 8.81 -5.09 -6.11
CA SER A 361 7.94 -5.88 -6.98
C SER A 361 6.54 -5.93 -6.37
N LEU A 362 5.51 -5.68 -7.16
CA LEU A 362 4.14 -5.52 -6.70
C LEU A 362 3.21 -6.31 -7.60
N ARG A 363 2.50 -7.28 -7.05
CA ARG A 363 1.29 -7.82 -7.68
C ARG A 363 0.11 -7.00 -7.21
N VAL A 364 -0.58 -6.31 -8.11
CA VAL A 364 -1.65 -5.35 -7.78
C VAL A 364 -2.94 -5.73 -8.48
N ARG A 365 -4.06 -5.57 -7.76
CA ARG A 365 -5.42 -5.74 -8.27
C ARG A 365 -6.35 -4.63 -7.77
N PRO A 366 -6.22 -3.40 -8.29
CA PRO A 366 -7.17 -2.34 -8.02
C PRO A 366 -8.49 -2.55 -8.78
N GLU A 367 -9.60 -2.20 -8.14
CA GLU A 367 -10.92 -2.24 -8.73
C GLU A 367 -11.79 -1.08 -8.24
N VAL A 368 -12.55 -0.51 -9.16
CA VAL A 368 -13.61 0.47 -8.86
C VAL A 368 -14.89 -0.02 -9.49
N SER A 369 -15.90 -0.19 -8.65
CA SER A 369 -17.24 -0.59 -9.05
C SER A 369 -18.26 0.41 -8.55
N GLN A 370 -19.20 0.76 -9.42
CA GLN A 370 -20.26 1.73 -9.14
C GLN A 370 -21.59 1.16 -9.64
N LEU A 371 -22.66 1.52 -8.94
CA LEU A 371 -24.02 1.21 -9.37
C LEU A 371 -24.35 2.04 -10.62
N SER A 372 -24.93 1.40 -11.63
CA SER A 372 -25.32 2.01 -12.88
C SER A 372 -26.76 1.65 -13.23
N ALA A 373 -27.50 2.64 -13.72
CA ALA A 373 -28.82 2.42 -14.30
C ALA A 373 -28.74 1.84 -15.72
N ALA A 374 -27.59 1.99 -16.40
CA ALA A 374 -27.38 1.44 -17.73
C ALA A 374 -27.22 -0.08 -17.64
N GLY A 375 -28.16 -0.82 -18.23
CA GLY A 375 -28.22 -2.28 -18.13
C GLY A 375 -28.93 -2.80 -16.86
N ALA A 376 -29.66 -1.95 -16.14
CA ALA A 376 -30.49 -2.37 -15.02
C ALA A 376 -31.61 -3.33 -15.48
N VAL A 377 -31.90 -4.34 -14.66
CA VAL A 377 -32.95 -5.33 -14.93
C VAL A 377 -34.16 -5.03 -14.05
N GLN A 378 -35.35 -5.06 -14.61
CA GLN A 378 -36.60 -4.93 -13.85
C GLN A 378 -37.24 -6.30 -13.67
N ILE A 379 -37.51 -6.68 -12.41
CA ILE A 379 -38.22 -7.90 -12.04
C ILE A 379 -39.34 -7.49 -11.08
N ASP A 380 -40.59 -7.79 -11.42
CA ASP A 380 -41.78 -7.51 -10.59
C ASP A 380 -41.83 -6.07 -10.01
N GLY A 381 -41.49 -5.07 -10.83
CA GLY A 381 -41.48 -3.65 -10.43
C GLY A 381 -40.27 -3.22 -9.59
N THR A 382 -39.37 -4.14 -9.22
CA THR A 382 -38.10 -3.83 -8.56
C THR A 382 -37.00 -3.67 -9.60
N THR A 383 -36.35 -2.49 -9.63
CA THR A 383 -35.22 -2.22 -10.52
C THR A 383 -33.92 -2.63 -9.85
N ILE A 384 -33.24 -3.64 -10.38
CA ILE A 384 -31.91 -4.08 -9.95
C ILE A 384 -30.87 -3.35 -10.82
N PRO A 385 -30.10 -2.39 -10.26
CA PRO A 385 -29.08 -1.69 -11.02
C PRO A 385 -27.93 -2.62 -11.43
N ALA A 386 -27.33 -2.35 -12.59
CA ALA A 386 -26.11 -3.02 -13.02
C ALA A 386 -24.90 -2.49 -12.24
N LEU A 387 -23.78 -3.23 -12.27
CA LEU A 387 -22.50 -2.75 -11.76
C LEU A 387 -21.58 -2.45 -12.94
N THR A 388 -21.06 -1.23 -12.99
CA THR A 388 -19.95 -0.89 -13.88
C THR A 388 -18.65 -1.05 -13.12
N THR A 389 -17.85 -2.04 -13.51
CA THR A 389 -16.59 -2.40 -12.84
C THR A 389 -15.39 -2.10 -13.73
N ARG A 390 -14.37 -1.46 -13.14
CA ARG A 390 -13.07 -1.18 -13.74
C ARG A 390 -12.03 -1.88 -12.90
N ARG A 391 -11.31 -2.85 -13.46
CA ARG A 391 -10.33 -3.67 -12.75
C ARG A 391 -9.09 -3.86 -13.62
N ALA A 392 -7.92 -3.82 -13.00
CA ALA A 392 -6.66 -4.27 -13.60
C ALA A 392 -6.01 -5.29 -12.67
N GLU A 393 -5.29 -6.27 -13.22
CA GLU A 393 -4.44 -7.18 -12.45
C GLU A 393 -3.11 -7.28 -13.17
N THR A 394 -2.02 -6.90 -12.50
CA THR A 394 -0.68 -6.94 -13.09
C THR A 394 0.40 -7.09 -12.01
N THR A 395 1.60 -7.46 -12.44
CA THR A 395 2.80 -7.44 -11.61
C THR A 395 3.80 -6.45 -12.21
N VAL A 396 4.27 -5.50 -11.41
CA VAL A 396 5.25 -4.50 -11.86
C VAL A 396 6.36 -4.31 -10.83
N GLU A 397 7.47 -3.73 -11.26
CA GLU A 397 8.61 -3.41 -10.40
C GLU A 397 8.89 -1.91 -10.44
N LEU A 398 8.94 -1.29 -9.27
CA LEU A 398 9.03 0.16 -9.10
C LEU A 398 9.97 0.50 -7.95
N GLY A 399 10.72 1.59 -8.05
CA GLY A 399 11.42 2.17 -6.91
C GLY A 399 10.45 2.86 -5.94
N SER A 400 10.86 3.05 -4.69
CA SER A 400 10.10 3.83 -3.71
C SER A 400 9.89 5.27 -4.21
N GLY A 401 8.64 5.72 -4.25
CA GLY A 401 8.20 7.03 -4.74
C GLY A 401 8.03 7.13 -6.27
N GLN A 402 8.32 6.08 -7.04
CA GLN A 402 8.15 6.10 -8.50
C GLN A 402 6.70 5.79 -8.89
N SER A 403 6.14 6.60 -9.80
CA SER A 403 4.80 6.39 -10.34
C SER A 403 4.84 5.65 -11.68
N MET A 404 3.88 4.74 -11.89
CA MET A 404 3.70 4.07 -13.18
C MET A 404 2.23 3.90 -13.51
N MET A 405 1.88 4.17 -14.77
CA MET A 405 0.57 3.82 -15.33
C MET A 405 0.55 2.31 -15.58
N ILE A 406 -0.40 1.61 -14.97
CA ILE A 406 -0.56 0.16 -15.10
C ILE A 406 -1.72 -0.24 -16.00
N GLY A 407 -2.55 0.72 -16.39
CA GLY A 407 -3.66 0.51 -17.30
C GLY A 407 -4.26 1.83 -17.77
N GLY A 408 -4.82 1.79 -18.98
CA GLY A 408 -5.58 2.88 -19.54
C GLY A 408 -6.57 2.38 -20.58
N LEU A 409 -7.65 3.14 -20.78
CA LEU A 409 -8.65 2.88 -21.81
C LEU A 409 -9.07 4.23 -22.40
N LEU A 410 -9.04 4.33 -23.73
CA LEU A 410 -9.69 5.40 -24.48
C LEU A 410 -10.77 4.74 -25.34
N SER A 411 -12.02 5.07 -25.07
CA SER A 411 -13.17 4.65 -25.86
C SER A 411 -13.80 5.88 -26.51
N ASN A 412 -14.11 5.77 -27.80
CA ASN A 412 -14.80 6.81 -28.55
C ASN A 412 -15.84 6.17 -29.47
N SER A 413 -17.11 6.51 -29.27
CA SER A 413 -18.21 6.06 -30.13
C SER A 413 -18.87 7.27 -30.80
N HIS A 414 -19.09 7.17 -32.11
CA HIS A 414 -19.74 8.20 -32.92
C HIS A 414 -20.92 7.59 -33.66
N ASP A 415 -22.12 8.03 -33.30
CA ASP A 415 -23.36 7.62 -33.94
C ASP A 415 -23.94 8.83 -34.68
N ASN A 416 -24.03 8.74 -35.99
CA ASN A 416 -24.59 9.77 -36.85
C ASN A 416 -25.75 9.19 -37.65
N SER A 417 -26.98 9.56 -37.29
CA SER A 417 -28.19 9.15 -38.00
C SER A 417 -28.82 10.35 -38.68
N ILE A 418 -29.17 10.17 -39.95
CA ILE A 418 -29.81 11.20 -40.77
C ILE A 418 -31.08 10.58 -41.35
N ASP A 419 -32.24 11.09 -40.92
CA ASP A 419 -33.50 10.80 -41.58
C ASP A 419 -33.75 11.89 -42.63
N LYS A 420 -34.11 11.52 -43.85
CA LYS A 420 -34.36 12.50 -44.92
C LYS A 420 -35.45 12.04 -45.88
N ALA A 421 -36.16 13.00 -46.46
CA ALA A 421 -37.07 12.71 -47.57
C ALA A 421 -36.26 12.37 -48.84
N PRO A 422 -36.53 11.26 -49.54
CA PRO A 422 -35.81 10.90 -50.75
C PRO A 422 -36.02 11.99 -51.84
N GLY A 423 -34.94 12.37 -52.52
CA GLY A 423 -34.93 13.47 -53.49
C GLY A 423 -34.83 14.86 -52.86
N LEU A 424 -35.84 15.28 -52.08
CA LEU A 424 -35.93 16.63 -51.52
C LEU A 424 -34.84 16.93 -50.46
N GLY A 425 -34.41 15.93 -49.69
CA GLY A 425 -33.37 16.08 -48.67
C GLY A 425 -31.95 16.32 -49.22
N ASP A 426 -31.73 16.05 -50.52
CA ASP A 426 -30.44 16.20 -51.19
C ASP A 426 -30.31 17.52 -51.97
N LEU A 427 -31.37 18.35 -51.98
CA LEU A 427 -31.32 19.67 -52.61
C LEU A 427 -30.33 20.59 -51.88
N PRO A 428 -29.49 21.36 -52.60
CA PRO A 428 -28.63 22.35 -51.99
C PRO A 428 -29.49 23.43 -51.31
N ILE A 429 -29.05 23.90 -50.13
CA ILE A 429 -29.71 24.92 -49.30
C ILE A 429 -31.04 24.43 -48.69
N LEU A 430 -32.00 24.01 -49.52
CA LEU A 430 -33.36 23.62 -49.13
C LEU A 430 -33.45 22.23 -48.49
N GLY A 431 -32.53 21.31 -48.79
CA GLY A 431 -32.55 19.95 -48.26
C GLY A 431 -32.46 19.88 -46.73
N SER A 432 -31.93 20.93 -46.09
CA SER A 432 -31.91 21.08 -44.62
C SER A 432 -33.31 21.13 -43.98
N LEU A 433 -34.34 21.56 -44.73
CA LEU A 433 -35.73 21.58 -44.27
C LEU A 433 -36.40 20.20 -44.37
N PHE A 434 -35.83 19.30 -45.19
CA PHE A 434 -36.37 17.98 -45.50
C PHE A 434 -35.53 16.84 -44.92
N ARG A 435 -34.64 17.14 -43.96
CA ARG A 435 -33.82 16.17 -43.25
C ARG A 435 -33.73 16.50 -41.76
N SER A 436 -33.69 15.47 -40.93
CA SER A 436 -33.33 15.55 -39.51
C SER A 436 -31.95 14.93 -39.32
N ASN A 437 -31.16 15.55 -38.44
CA ASN A 437 -29.83 15.05 -38.06
C ASN A 437 -29.88 14.79 -36.56
N ALA A 438 -29.50 13.57 -36.17
CA ALA A 438 -29.14 13.26 -34.80
C ALA A 438 -27.69 12.75 -34.77
N PHE A 439 -26.84 13.49 -34.08
CA PHE A 439 -25.43 13.18 -33.88
C PHE A 439 -25.17 12.95 -32.39
N THR A 440 -24.61 11.79 -32.06
CA THR A 440 -24.21 11.42 -30.70
C THR A 440 -22.74 11.02 -30.69
N ARG A 441 -21.96 11.56 -29.75
CA ARG A 441 -20.55 11.21 -29.54
C ARG A 441 -20.31 10.92 -28.06
N ASN A 442 -19.86 9.71 -27.75
CA ASN A 442 -19.50 9.31 -26.39
C ASN A 442 -18.00 9.03 -26.30
N GLU A 443 -17.31 9.73 -25.40
CA GLU A 443 -15.89 9.53 -25.13
C GLU A 443 -15.71 9.08 -23.68
N THR A 444 -14.83 8.11 -23.45
CA THR A 444 -14.45 7.67 -22.10
C THR A 444 -12.96 7.45 -22.04
N GLU A 445 -12.30 8.14 -21.11
CA GLU A 445 -10.88 8.06 -20.82
C GLU A 445 -10.72 7.51 -19.41
N LEU A 446 -9.97 6.42 -19.23
CA LEU A 446 -9.64 5.83 -17.94
C LEU A 446 -8.13 5.67 -17.83
N VAL A 447 -7.56 6.00 -16.68
CA VAL A 447 -6.16 5.76 -16.34
C VAL A 447 -6.04 5.24 -14.93
N ILE A 448 -5.19 4.22 -14.74
CA ILE A 448 -4.83 3.66 -13.44
C ILE A 448 -3.33 3.85 -13.23
N VAL A 449 -2.96 4.64 -12.22
CA VAL A 449 -1.58 4.91 -11.82
C VAL A 449 -1.34 4.36 -10.43
N ILE A 450 -0.18 3.78 -10.19
CA ILE A 450 0.25 3.34 -8.86
C ILE A 450 1.57 3.99 -8.47
N THR A 451 1.80 4.14 -7.17
CA THR A 451 3.03 4.69 -6.59
C THR A 451 3.28 4.03 -5.23
N PRO A 452 4.31 3.18 -5.11
CA PRO A 452 4.66 2.56 -3.84
C PRO A 452 5.64 3.43 -3.05
N TYR A 453 5.57 3.35 -1.73
CA TYR A 453 6.49 4.00 -0.80
C TYR A 453 6.94 3.00 0.26
N LEU A 454 8.24 2.94 0.52
CA LEU A 454 8.75 2.28 1.71
C LEU A 454 8.47 3.19 2.92
N VAL A 455 7.73 2.70 3.90
CA VAL A 455 7.29 3.49 5.06
C VAL A 455 7.76 2.86 6.36
N LYS A 456 7.98 3.71 7.36
CA LYS A 456 8.27 3.30 8.74
C LYS A 456 7.08 3.62 9.62
N PRO A 457 6.75 2.76 10.61
CA PRO A 457 5.73 3.08 11.60
C PRO A 457 6.16 4.27 12.45
N VAL A 458 5.18 5.00 12.99
CA VAL A 458 5.43 6.11 13.93
C VAL A 458 5.33 5.62 15.37
N ASP A 459 6.22 6.09 16.25
CA ASP A 459 6.32 5.63 17.64
C ASP A 459 5.19 6.15 18.56
N SER A 460 4.41 7.14 18.12
CA SER A 460 3.36 7.77 18.93
C SER A 460 2.08 7.99 18.13
N GLN A 461 0.95 7.51 18.66
CA GLN A 461 -0.39 7.69 18.08
C GLN A 461 -0.77 9.18 17.94
N GLN A 462 -0.21 10.06 18.78
CA GLN A 462 -0.41 11.52 18.72
C GLN A 462 0.13 12.16 17.42
N ARG A 463 0.98 11.44 16.67
CA ARG A 463 1.46 11.87 15.35
C ARG A 463 0.54 11.43 14.20
N ILE A 464 -0.46 10.60 14.47
CA ILE A 464 -1.46 10.16 13.49
C ILE A 464 -2.64 11.12 13.57
N ALA A 465 -2.88 11.90 12.52
CA ALA A 465 -4.05 12.75 12.43
C ALA A 465 -5.27 11.93 11.99
N LEU A 466 -6.31 11.91 12.83
CA LEU A 466 -7.58 11.30 12.48
C LEU A 466 -8.52 12.36 11.88
N PRO A 467 -9.42 11.99 10.95
CA PRO A 467 -10.45 12.91 10.44
C PRO A 467 -11.34 13.48 11.56
N THR A 468 -11.45 12.77 12.67
CA THR A 468 -12.21 13.16 13.87
C THR A 468 -11.53 14.25 14.70
N ASP A 469 -10.22 14.44 14.56
CA ASP A 469 -9.47 15.39 15.41
C ASP A 469 -9.80 16.86 15.07
N ALA A 470 -10.34 17.11 13.88
CA ALA A 470 -10.85 18.42 13.46
C ALA A 470 -12.32 18.64 13.86
N TYR A 471 -13.01 17.61 14.35
CA TYR A 471 -14.40 17.71 14.75
C TYR A 471 -14.48 18.18 16.20
N SER A 472 -15.19 19.29 16.43
CA SER A 472 -15.60 19.70 17.77
C SER A 472 -17.12 19.78 17.82
N THR A 473 -17.71 19.24 18.88
CA THR A 473 -19.15 19.32 19.12
C THR A 473 -19.51 20.77 19.44
N PRO A 474 -20.49 21.37 18.72
CA PRO A 474 -20.98 22.71 19.05
C PRO A 474 -21.54 22.74 20.46
N ASP A 475 -21.35 23.88 21.15
CA ASP A 475 -21.96 24.09 22.46
C ASP A 475 -23.48 24.31 22.32
N ASP A 476 -24.26 24.11 23.38
CA ASP A 476 -25.73 24.13 23.30
C ASP A 476 -26.29 25.46 22.75
N VAL A 477 -25.61 26.57 23.06
CA VAL A 477 -25.95 27.90 22.52
C VAL A 477 -25.64 28.00 21.02
N GLU A 478 -24.50 27.47 20.58
CA GLU A 478 -24.12 27.48 19.15
C GLU A 478 -25.05 26.58 18.32
N ARG A 479 -25.47 25.44 18.89
CA ARG A 479 -26.40 24.50 18.26
C ARG A 479 -27.83 25.04 18.19
N VAL A 480 -28.36 25.55 19.30
CA VAL A 480 -29.78 25.93 19.42
C VAL A 480 -30.04 27.36 18.94
N LEU A 481 -29.13 28.29 19.20
CA LEU A 481 -29.31 29.70 18.87
C LEU A 481 -28.65 30.10 17.54
N MET A 482 -27.48 29.53 17.21
CA MET A 482 -26.75 29.86 15.97
C MET A 482 -26.93 28.82 14.85
N GLY A 483 -27.64 27.72 15.10
CA GLY A 483 -27.92 26.67 14.11
C GLY A 483 -26.66 25.99 13.56
N GLN A 484 -25.54 26.03 14.29
CA GLN A 484 -24.28 25.48 13.82
C GLN A 484 -24.21 23.98 14.11
N LEU A 485 -23.83 23.20 13.09
CA LEU A 485 -23.68 21.75 13.17
C LEU A 485 -22.25 21.33 13.55
N THR A 486 -21.29 22.26 13.55
CA THR A 486 -19.88 22.03 13.91
C THR A 486 -19.34 23.17 14.78
N GLY A 487 -18.62 22.82 15.85
CA GLY A 487 -18.00 23.80 16.75
C GLY A 487 -16.80 24.50 16.12
N GLN A 488 -16.61 25.79 16.41
CA GLN A 488 -15.59 26.67 15.82
C GLN A 488 -14.29 26.72 16.66
N ARG A 489 -13.76 25.58 17.13
CA ARG A 489 -12.46 25.56 17.84
C ARG A 489 -11.31 25.41 16.85
N LYS A 490 -10.39 26.40 16.80
CA LYS A 490 -9.18 26.33 15.96
C LYS A 490 -8.29 25.15 16.39
N PRO A 491 -7.91 24.25 15.48
CA PRO A 491 -6.95 23.19 15.78
C PRO A 491 -5.60 23.79 16.19
N THR A 492 -4.98 23.25 17.23
CA THR A 492 -3.61 23.61 17.66
C THR A 492 -2.61 23.42 16.49
N PRO A 493 -1.61 24.30 16.28
CA PRO A 493 -0.68 24.19 15.16
C PRO A 493 0.07 22.85 15.18
N ARG A 494 0.07 22.17 14.04
CA ARG A 494 0.47 20.75 13.88
C ARG A 494 1.93 20.60 13.43
N PRO A 495 2.67 19.58 13.90
CA PRO A 495 3.89 19.13 13.25
C PRO A 495 3.53 18.41 11.94
N VAL A 496 4.02 18.91 10.80
CA VAL A 496 3.91 18.25 9.49
C VAL A 496 5.02 17.20 9.34
N PRO A 497 4.80 16.13 8.55
CA PRO A 497 5.85 15.17 8.22
C PRO A 497 7.03 15.93 7.61
N THR A 498 8.16 15.92 8.31
CA THR A 498 9.41 16.53 7.85
C THR A 498 10.25 15.41 7.25
N MET A 499 10.73 15.60 6.02
CA MET A 499 11.69 14.69 5.42
C MET A 499 12.90 14.58 6.34
N ALA A 500 13.44 13.37 6.53
CA ALA A 500 14.70 13.21 7.24
C ALA A 500 15.76 14.08 6.54
N PRO A 501 16.53 14.91 7.27
CA PRO A 501 17.56 15.73 6.66
C PRO A 501 18.52 14.80 5.90
N GLN A 502 18.73 15.09 4.61
CA GLN A 502 19.77 14.43 3.84
C GLN A 502 21.08 14.70 4.57
N GLY A 503 21.78 13.64 5.00
CA GLY A 503 23.07 13.77 5.66
C GLY A 503 24.00 14.64 4.81
N ALA A 504 24.50 15.73 5.39
CA ALA A 504 25.45 16.61 4.73
C ALA A 504 26.76 15.83 4.51
N ALA A 505 26.92 15.23 3.34
CA ALA A 505 28.17 14.64 2.90
C ALA A 505 28.77 15.49 1.77
N ARG A 506 29.53 16.53 2.16
CA ARG A 506 30.70 17.00 1.41
C ARG A 506 31.77 17.44 2.41
N PRO A 507 32.91 16.74 2.53
CA PRO A 507 34.04 17.26 3.27
C PRO A 507 34.64 18.44 2.48
N ALA A 508 34.62 19.64 3.05
CA ALA A 508 35.40 20.75 2.55
C ALA A 508 36.83 20.62 3.13
N ILE A 509 37.81 20.41 2.26
CA ILE A 509 39.23 20.53 2.59
C ILE A 509 39.54 22.03 2.62
N GLY A 510 39.90 22.57 3.78
CA GLY A 510 40.36 23.96 3.89
C GLY A 510 40.33 24.49 5.33
N LEU A 511 41.50 24.75 5.88
CA LEU A 511 41.77 25.25 7.23
C LEU A 511 41.12 26.62 7.50
N THR A 512 40.45 26.80 8.64
CA THR A 512 40.63 27.88 9.66
C THR A 512 39.52 27.85 10.73
N ALA A 513 39.87 28.29 11.94
CA ALA A 513 39.27 28.03 13.26
C ALA A 513 37.79 28.43 13.48
N PRO A 514 37.10 27.87 14.51
CA PRO A 514 35.71 28.23 14.82
C PRO A 514 35.62 29.53 15.63
N ALA A 515 34.78 30.46 15.19
CA ALA A 515 34.33 31.61 15.99
C ALA A 515 33.17 31.20 16.92
N PRO A 516 33.09 31.72 18.16
CA PRO A 516 32.01 31.38 19.08
C PRO A 516 30.68 32.01 18.65
N VAL A 517 29.63 31.20 18.68
CA VAL A 517 28.25 31.59 18.35
C VAL A 517 27.68 32.41 19.51
N VAL A 518 27.30 33.67 19.23
CA VAL A 518 26.52 34.51 20.15
C VAL A 518 25.05 34.08 20.07
N PRO A 519 24.33 33.89 21.20
CA PRO A 519 22.92 33.54 21.15
C PRO A 519 22.06 34.74 20.73
N GLU A 520 21.39 34.61 19.59
CA GLU A 520 20.47 35.62 19.07
C GLU A 520 19.14 35.60 19.84
N SER A 521 18.81 36.72 20.45
CA SER A 521 17.59 36.97 21.21
C SER A 521 16.36 37.03 20.30
N ALA A 522 15.30 36.33 20.72
CA ALA A 522 13.98 36.30 20.09
C ALA A 522 13.37 37.70 19.91
N ASN A 523 12.80 37.96 18.73
CA ASN A 523 11.91 39.10 18.50
C ASN A 523 10.56 38.65 17.90
N PRO A 524 9.46 39.39 18.20
CA PRO A 524 8.09 38.89 18.14
C PRO A 524 7.42 39.04 16.76
N SER A 525 6.33 38.29 16.62
CA SER A 525 5.41 38.14 15.47
C SER A 525 5.10 39.42 14.68
N PRO A 526 5.06 39.38 13.33
CA PRO A 526 4.60 40.51 12.53
C PRO A 526 3.06 40.61 12.47
N ALA A 527 2.56 41.83 12.65
CA ALA A 527 1.16 42.22 12.56
C ALA A 527 0.65 42.28 11.10
N ALA A 528 -0.67 42.13 10.95
CA ALA A 528 -1.39 42.10 9.67
C ALA A 528 -1.36 43.44 8.90
N PRO A 529 -1.29 43.43 7.55
CA PRO A 529 -1.38 44.65 6.76
C PRO A 529 -2.83 45.07 6.44
N ALA A 530 -3.07 46.39 6.52
CA ALA A 530 -4.32 47.08 6.16
C ALA A 530 -4.55 47.15 4.63
N PRO A 531 -5.79 47.42 4.15
CA PRO A 531 -6.15 47.21 2.75
C PRO A 531 -5.78 48.41 1.87
N ARG A 532 -5.32 48.15 0.63
CA ARG A 532 -5.17 49.17 -0.42
C ARG A 532 -6.23 48.98 -1.52
N LYS A 533 -6.93 50.08 -1.82
CA LYS A 533 -7.86 50.29 -2.95
C LYS A 533 -7.12 50.23 -4.30
N GLY A 534 -7.85 49.79 -5.33
CA GLY A 534 -7.88 50.48 -6.64
C GLY A 534 -7.24 49.79 -7.85
N GLY A 535 -8.02 48.94 -8.52
CA GLY A 535 -8.26 48.89 -9.98
C GLY A 535 -7.12 48.83 -11.00
N ARG A 536 -7.09 47.74 -11.79
CA ARG A 536 -7.26 47.76 -13.26
C ARG A 536 -7.42 46.34 -13.83
N SER A 537 -8.27 46.24 -14.84
CA SER A 537 -8.71 45.08 -15.63
C SER A 537 -7.67 44.59 -16.65
N ALA A 538 -7.53 43.26 -16.80
CA ALA A 538 -7.08 42.60 -18.02
C ALA A 538 -7.54 41.11 -18.05
N GLN A 539 -7.75 40.61 -19.28
CA GLN A 539 -8.58 39.48 -19.74
C GLN A 539 -8.07 38.04 -19.45
N PRO A 540 -8.91 36.99 -19.64
CA PRO A 540 -8.57 35.60 -19.29
C PRO A 540 -7.64 34.91 -20.31
N VAL A 541 -6.69 34.13 -19.78
CA VAL A 541 -5.70 33.33 -20.51
C VAL A 541 -6.35 32.02 -20.98
N ALA A 542 -6.23 31.71 -22.28
CA ALA A 542 -6.63 30.43 -22.87
C ALA A 542 -5.51 29.37 -22.69
N PRO A 543 -5.84 28.07 -22.48
CA PRO A 543 -4.84 27.00 -22.46
C PRO A 543 -4.47 26.54 -23.88
N GLY A 544 -3.18 26.55 -24.18
CA GLY A 544 -2.59 25.98 -25.39
C GLY A 544 -1.94 24.63 -25.10
N PHE A 545 -2.18 23.65 -25.97
CA PHE A 545 -1.23 22.56 -26.22
C PHE A 545 -1.14 22.37 -27.73
N SER A 546 0.03 22.71 -28.28
CA SER A 546 0.47 22.33 -29.62
C SER A 546 1.23 21.01 -29.53
N ILE A 547 0.91 20.13 -30.47
CA ILE A 547 1.55 18.83 -30.69
C ILE A 547 2.80 19.10 -31.54
N GLN A 548 3.92 18.47 -31.18
CA GLN A 548 4.96 18.07 -32.14
C GLN A 548 5.04 16.55 -32.14
#